data_AF-C7N7N5-F1
#
_entry.id   AF-C7N7N5-F1
#
_cell.length_a   1.000
_cell.length_b   1.000
_cell.length_c   1.000
_cell.angle_alpha   90.00
_cell.angle_beta   90.00
_cell.angle_gamma   90.00
#
_symmetry.space_group_name_H-M   'P 1'
#
loop_
_entity.id
_entity.type
_entity.pdbx_description
1 polymer ?
#
loop_
_entity_poly.entity_id
_entity_poly.type
_entity_poly.pdbx_seq_one_letter_code
_entity_poly.pdbx_strand_id
1 'polypeptide(L)'
;MQKHSRRIDLRVTEEDLASAKTLADECDMTVSDVVRILLRLPREYVAGTDARPVLVVDAVSARKLARETRWWGYQYNQIAHALNRIAMYLRRDMCDAADALEQLQVVEEKVDCANADIAVLRAEAQRMAAMFNVKK
;
A
#
# COMPACT_ATOMS: atom_id res chain seq x y z
N MET A 1 -19.85 -4.41 31.14
CA MET A 1 -20.02 -4.85 29.73
C MET A 1 -20.43 -6.31 29.72
N GLN A 2 -21.67 -6.64 29.35
CA GLN A 2 -22.10 -8.02 29.22
C GLN A 2 -21.30 -8.71 28.10
N LYS A 3 -20.54 -9.75 28.45
CA LYS A 3 -19.79 -10.59 27.52
C LYS A 3 -20.79 -11.46 26.77
N HIS A 4 -21.44 -10.90 25.76
CA HIS A 4 -22.27 -11.70 24.85
C HIS A 4 -21.34 -12.69 24.13
N SER A 5 -21.32 -13.94 24.61
CA SER A 5 -20.68 -15.08 23.95
C SER A 5 -21.48 -15.43 22.70
N ARG A 6 -21.36 -14.61 21.64
CA ARG A 6 -21.88 -14.95 20.31
C ARG A 6 -20.92 -15.96 19.70
N ARG A 7 -21.29 -17.24 19.75
CA ARG A 7 -20.54 -18.33 19.11
C ARG A 7 -21.11 -18.58 17.72
N ILE A 8 -20.24 -19.00 16.82
CA ILE A 8 -20.58 -19.48 15.48
C ILE A 8 -20.05 -20.89 15.41
N ASP A 9 -20.94 -21.87 15.27
CA ASP A 9 -20.58 -23.26 15.04
C ASP A 9 -20.60 -23.51 13.53
N LEU A 10 -19.44 -23.85 12.97
CA LEU A 10 -19.31 -24.19 11.56
C LEU A 10 -19.22 -25.71 11.40
N ARG A 11 -20.01 -26.26 10.48
CA ARG A 11 -19.76 -27.60 9.94
C ARG A 11 -18.72 -27.47 8.83
N VAL A 12 -17.62 -28.17 8.99
CA VAL A 12 -16.50 -28.18 8.05
C VAL A 12 -16.11 -29.61 7.75
N THR A 13 -15.62 -29.84 6.54
CA THR A 13 -14.97 -31.12 6.23
C THR A 13 -13.62 -31.21 6.94
N GLU A 14 -13.06 -32.41 7.02
CA GLU A 14 -11.73 -32.60 7.63
C GLU A 14 -10.63 -31.92 6.81
N GLU A 15 -10.79 -31.90 5.48
CA GLU A 15 -9.92 -31.19 4.54
C GLU A 15 -9.95 -29.68 4.75
N ASP A 16 -11.14 -29.08 4.84
CA ASP A 16 -11.28 -27.63 5.08
C ASP A 16 -10.67 -27.22 6.42
N LEU A 17 -10.87 -28.04 7.45
CA LEU A 17 -10.32 -27.79 8.78
C LEU A 17 -8.79 -27.88 8.79
N ALA A 18 -8.21 -28.85 8.08
CA ALA A 18 -6.77 -28.97 7.92
C ALA A 18 -6.20 -27.76 7.18
N SER A 19 -6.83 -27.36 6.07
CA SER A 19 -6.42 -26.21 5.27
C SER A 19 -6.45 -24.91 6.09
N ALA A 20 -7.52 -24.69 6.86
CA ALA A 20 -7.66 -23.53 7.74
C ALA A 20 -6.60 -23.49 8.86
N LYS A 21 -6.20 -24.66 9.40
CA LYS A 21 -5.13 -24.76 10.40
C LYS A 21 -3.77 -24.45 9.80
N THR A 22 -3.44 -25.02 8.65
CA THR A 22 -2.18 -24.75 7.95
C THR A 22 -2.04 -23.26 7.66
N LEU A 23 -3.09 -22.62 7.13
CA LEU A 23 -3.07 -21.18 6.88
C LEU A 23 -2.89 -20.36 8.16
N ALA A 24 -3.55 -20.77 9.24
CA ALA A 24 -3.42 -20.12 10.54
C ALA A 24 -1.97 -20.21 11.06
N ASP A 25 -1.35 -21.37 10.96
CA ASP A 25 0.04 -21.60 11.39
C ASP A 25 1.04 -20.81 10.54
N GLU A 26 0.89 -20.82 9.21
CA GLU A 26 1.74 -20.07 8.28
C GLU A 26 1.67 -18.55 8.51
N CYS A 27 0.53 -18.05 8.97
CA CYS A 27 0.31 -16.63 9.21
C CYS A 27 0.48 -16.19 10.68
N ASP A 28 0.86 -17.10 11.59
CA ASP A 28 0.91 -16.86 13.04
C ASP A 28 -0.43 -16.33 13.61
N MET A 29 -1.53 -16.97 13.20
CA MET A 29 -2.90 -16.61 13.53
C MET A 29 -3.64 -17.76 14.21
N THR A 30 -4.76 -17.47 14.89
CA THR A 30 -5.70 -18.54 15.27
C THR A 30 -6.69 -18.83 14.13
N VAL A 31 -7.24 -20.04 14.08
CA VAL A 31 -8.34 -20.38 13.14
C VAL A 31 -9.53 -19.43 13.31
N SER A 32 -9.79 -18.95 14.53
CA SER A 32 -10.82 -17.93 14.77
C SER A 32 -10.50 -16.60 14.10
N ASP A 33 -9.24 -16.20 14.01
CA ASP A 33 -8.85 -14.96 13.34
C ASP A 33 -8.97 -15.09 11.82
N VAL A 34 -8.61 -16.25 11.26
CA VAL A 34 -8.86 -16.58 9.84
C VAL A 34 -10.35 -16.47 9.52
N VAL A 35 -11.22 -17.09 10.31
CA VAL A 35 -12.68 -16.99 10.13
C VAL A 35 -13.18 -15.56 10.26
N ARG A 36 -12.67 -14.77 11.22
CA ARG A 36 -13.05 -13.35 11.37
C ARG A 36 -12.62 -12.51 10.17
N ILE A 37 -11.48 -12.80 9.53
CA ILE A 37 -11.07 -12.14 8.29
C ILE A 37 -12.09 -12.44 7.19
N LEU A 38 -12.45 -13.71 6.99
CA LEU A 38 -13.42 -14.12 5.98
C LEU A 38 -14.80 -13.47 6.21
N LEU A 39 -15.26 -13.40 7.46
CA LEU A 39 -16.52 -12.75 7.83
C LEU A 39 -16.53 -11.23 7.57
N ARG A 40 -15.36 -10.60 7.47
CA ARG A 40 -15.22 -9.17 7.16
C ARG A 40 -15.12 -8.89 5.66
N LEU A 41 -15.09 -9.93 4.82
CA LEU A 41 -15.09 -9.73 3.37
C LEU A 41 -16.39 -9.05 2.93
N PRO A 42 -16.32 -8.04 2.04
CA PRO A 42 -17.50 -7.39 1.47
C PRO A 42 -18.39 -8.41 0.73
N ARG A 43 -19.72 -8.30 0.87
CA ARG A 43 -20.69 -9.25 0.30
C ARG A 43 -20.67 -9.25 -1.23
N GLU A 44 -20.29 -8.12 -1.80
CA GLU A 44 -20.13 -7.87 -3.24
C GLU A 44 -19.10 -8.83 -3.85
N TYR A 45 -18.14 -9.30 -3.05
CA TYR A 45 -17.13 -10.29 -3.45
C TYR A 45 -17.72 -11.70 -3.62
N VAL A 46 -18.58 -12.12 -2.69
CA VAL A 46 -19.21 -13.45 -2.71
C VAL A 46 -20.27 -13.54 -3.81
N ALA A 47 -20.90 -12.42 -4.15
CA ALA A 47 -21.94 -12.34 -5.17
C ALA A 47 -21.42 -12.36 -6.63
N GLY A 48 -20.09 -12.46 -6.84
CA GLY A 48 -19.48 -12.62 -8.17
C GLY A 48 -19.71 -11.46 -9.15
N THR A 49 -20.23 -10.32 -8.67
CA THR A 49 -20.65 -9.19 -9.51
C THR A 49 -19.52 -8.20 -9.77
N ASP A 50 -18.46 -8.22 -8.96
CA ASP A 50 -17.24 -7.45 -9.19
C ASP A 50 -16.03 -8.31 -8.73
N ALA A 51 -15.43 -9.05 -9.65
CA ALA A 51 -14.30 -9.97 -9.41
C ALA A 51 -12.99 -9.20 -9.18
N ARG A 52 -12.98 -8.24 -8.26
CA ARG A 52 -11.77 -7.51 -7.87
C ARG A 52 -11.11 -8.24 -6.70
N PRO A 53 -9.80 -8.52 -6.77
CA PRO A 53 -9.09 -9.14 -5.66
C PRO A 53 -9.20 -8.25 -4.42
N VAL A 54 -9.65 -8.83 -3.30
CA VAL A 54 -9.75 -8.12 -2.01
C VAL A 54 -8.45 -8.27 -1.26
N LEU A 55 -7.75 -7.16 -1.06
CA LEU A 55 -6.61 -7.08 -0.16
C LEU A 55 -7.11 -6.71 1.24
N VAL A 56 -7.07 -7.65 2.18
CA VAL A 56 -7.34 -7.37 3.59
C VAL A 56 -6.04 -6.90 4.24
N VAL A 57 -6.01 -5.64 4.66
CA VAL A 57 -4.88 -5.03 5.37
C VAL A 57 -5.31 -4.73 6.79
N ASP A 58 -4.49 -5.06 7.79
CA ASP A 58 -4.77 -4.68 9.17
C ASP A 58 -4.74 -3.14 9.35
N ALA A 59 -5.39 -2.63 10.40
CA ALA A 59 -5.52 -1.19 10.62
C ALA A 59 -4.19 -0.48 10.89
N VAL A 60 -3.15 -1.17 11.38
CA VAL A 60 -1.83 -0.60 11.60
C VAL A 60 -1.12 -0.43 10.26
N SER A 61 -1.14 -1.46 9.42
CA SER A 61 -0.55 -1.45 8.08
C SER A 61 -1.26 -0.45 7.16
N ALA A 62 -2.60 -0.37 7.19
CA ALA A 62 -3.36 0.64 6.45
C ALA A 62 -2.96 2.08 6.84
N ARG A 63 -2.69 2.34 8.13
CA ARG A 63 -2.20 3.65 8.59
C ARG A 63 -0.77 3.93 8.15
N LYS A 64 0.10 2.91 8.08
CA LYS A 64 1.48 3.07 7.57
C LYS A 64 1.45 3.47 6.10
N LEU A 65 0.70 2.72 5.28
CA LEU A 65 0.51 3.03 3.85
C LEU A 65 0.00 4.46 3.66
N ALA A 66 -1.02 4.87 4.41
CA ALA A 66 -1.57 6.22 4.30
C ALA A 66 -0.59 7.33 4.73
N ARG A 67 0.40 7.04 5.60
CA ARG A 67 1.47 7.98 5.95
C ARG A 67 2.51 8.08 4.85
N GLU A 68 2.93 6.95 4.29
CA GLU A 68 3.90 6.90 3.20
C GLU A 68 3.37 7.60 1.95
N THR A 69 2.10 7.38 1.58
CA THR A 69 1.47 8.09 0.45
C THR A 69 1.48 9.61 0.65
N ARG A 70 1.21 10.08 1.88
CA ARG A 70 1.29 11.53 2.19
C ARG A 70 2.73 12.05 2.12
N TRP A 71 3.69 11.26 2.60
CA TRP A 71 5.10 11.62 2.54
C TRP A 71 5.59 11.76 1.09
N TRP A 72 5.21 10.86 0.18
CA TRP A 72 5.53 11.04 -1.25
C TRP A 72 4.86 12.28 -1.83
N GLY A 73 3.58 12.52 -1.52
CA GLY A 73 2.90 13.75 -1.95
C GLY A 73 3.62 15.01 -1.50
N TYR A 74 4.16 15.01 -0.27
CA TYR A 74 4.97 16.09 0.25
C TYR A 74 6.29 16.26 -0.51
N GLN A 75 7.01 15.17 -0.79
CA GLN A 75 8.26 15.21 -1.57
C GLN A 75 8.03 15.75 -2.98
N TYR A 76 7.00 15.25 -3.68
CA TYR A 76 6.64 15.75 -5.01
C TYR A 76 6.32 17.25 -5.00
N ASN A 77 5.57 17.71 -3.99
CA ASN A 77 5.26 19.12 -3.87
C ASN A 77 6.51 19.98 -3.60
N GLN A 78 7.46 19.49 -2.80
CA GLN A 78 8.74 20.17 -2.59
C GLN A 78 9.54 20.30 -3.89
N ILE A 79 9.64 19.22 -4.67
CA ILE A 79 10.33 19.21 -5.96
C ILE A 79 9.69 20.25 -6.89
N ALA A 80 8.36 20.27 -7.00
CA ALA A 80 7.63 21.24 -7.81
C ALA A 80 7.89 22.69 -7.34
N HIS A 81 7.91 22.94 -6.03
CA HIS A 81 8.22 24.26 -5.50
C HIS A 81 9.67 24.70 -5.76
N ALA A 82 10.63 23.79 -5.65
CA ALA A 82 12.03 24.07 -5.97
C ALA A 82 12.19 24.45 -7.44
N LEU A 83 11.60 23.67 -8.35
CA LEU A 83 11.59 23.97 -9.79
C LEU A 83 10.92 25.31 -10.10
N ASN A 84 9.78 25.61 -9.46
CA ASN A 84 9.10 26.89 -9.64
C ASN A 84 9.95 28.09 -9.16
N ARG A 85 10.73 27.93 -8.08
CA ARG A 85 11.66 28.97 -7.62
C ARG A 85 12.81 29.17 -8.60
N ILE A 86 13.41 28.10 -9.11
CA ILE A 86 14.46 28.17 -10.13
C ILE A 86 13.92 28.90 -11.38
N ALA A 87 12.75 28.51 -11.87
CA ALA A 87 12.11 29.17 -13.01
C ALA A 87 11.80 30.66 -12.74
N MET A 88 11.38 31.01 -11.51
CA MET A 88 11.16 32.40 -11.11
C MET A 88 12.45 33.21 -11.13
N TYR A 89 13.55 32.69 -10.59
CA TYR A 89 14.82 33.42 -10.54
C TYR A 89 15.42 33.62 -11.92
N LEU A 90 15.37 32.59 -12.78
CA LEU A 90 15.77 32.67 -14.19
C LEU A 90 14.95 33.72 -14.96
N ARG A 91 13.62 33.79 -14.76
CA ARG A 91 12.76 34.78 -15.44
C ARG A 91 13.00 36.22 -15.03
N ARG A 92 13.59 36.45 -13.85
CA ARG A 92 13.80 37.78 -13.29
C ARG A 92 15.25 38.26 -13.41
N ASP A 93 16.13 37.50 -14.07
CA ASP A 93 17.59 37.71 -14.06
C ASP A 93 18.15 37.87 -12.63
N MET A 94 17.54 37.17 -11.67
CA MET A 94 17.87 37.28 -10.24
C MET A 94 18.90 36.24 -9.78
N CYS A 95 19.30 35.32 -10.66
CA CYS A 95 20.44 34.43 -10.46
C CYS A 95 21.16 34.23 -11.79
N ASP A 96 22.45 33.93 -11.74
CA ASP A 96 23.19 33.56 -12.94
C ASP A 96 22.94 32.10 -13.32
N ALA A 97 23.44 31.69 -14.50
CA ALA A 97 23.25 30.34 -14.99
C ALA A 97 23.92 29.28 -14.09
N ALA A 98 24.98 29.64 -13.36
CA ALA A 98 25.69 28.72 -12.47
C ALA A 98 24.88 28.42 -11.20
N ASP A 99 24.30 29.45 -10.59
CA ASP A 99 23.40 29.32 -9.44
C ASP A 99 22.17 28.45 -9.77
N ALA A 100 21.59 28.64 -10.97
CA ALA A 100 20.45 27.85 -11.44
C ALA A 100 20.81 26.38 -11.67
N LEU A 101 22.01 26.11 -12.20
CA LEU A 101 22.51 24.77 -12.44
C LEU A 101 22.78 24.02 -11.12
N GLU A 102 23.35 24.70 -10.12
CA GLU A 102 23.57 24.10 -8.79
C GLU A 102 22.23 23.71 -8.13
N GLN A 103 21.22 24.60 -8.17
CA GLN A 103 19.91 24.27 -7.63
C GLN A 103 19.19 23.18 -8.42
N LEU A 104 19.41 23.10 -9.73
CA LEU A 104 18.90 22.00 -10.56
C LEU A 104 19.50 20.66 -10.15
N GLN A 105 20.81 20.59 -9.89
CA GLN A 105 21.46 19.37 -9.41
C GLN A 105 20.87 18.88 -8.08
N VAL A 106 20.62 19.79 -7.13
CA VAL A 106 19.97 19.44 -5.85
C VAL A 106 18.55 18.89 -6.05
N VAL A 107 17.82 19.39 -7.05
CA VAL A 107 16.48 18.87 -7.39
C VAL A 107 16.59 17.51 -8.06
N GLU A 108 17.54 17.33 -8.98
CA GLU A 108 17.78 16.07 -9.69
C GLU A 108 18.10 14.94 -8.70
N GLU A 109 19.01 15.17 -7.75
CA GLU A 109 19.31 14.20 -6.69
C GLU A 109 18.08 13.81 -5.87
N LYS A 110 17.24 14.79 -5.50
CA LYS A 110 16.00 14.52 -4.76
C LYS A 110 14.99 13.71 -5.56
N VAL A 111 14.89 13.97 -6.86
CA VAL A 111 14.04 13.23 -7.79
C VAL A 111 14.54 11.79 -7.92
N ASP A 112 15.84 11.59 -8.04
CA ASP A 112 16.45 10.27 -8.15
C ASP A 112 16.23 9.42 -6.89
N CYS A 113 16.43 10.01 -5.71
CA CYS A 113 16.10 9.33 -4.44
C CYS A 113 14.62 8.93 -4.39
N ALA A 114 13.71 9.85 -4.73
CA ALA A 114 12.28 9.55 -4.74
C ALA A 114 11.92 8.45 -5.75
N ASN A 115 12.53 8.46 -6.94
CA ASN A 115 12.30 7.45 -7.96
C ASN A 115 12.83 6.07 -7.54
N ALA A 116 13.97 6.00 -6.85
CA ALA A 116 14.52 4.76 -6.34
C ALA A 116 13.58 4.11 -5.31
N ASP A 117 13.06 4.90 -4.36
CA ASP A 117 12.08 4.43 -3.37
C ASP A 117 10.82 3.90 -4.08
N ILE A 118 10.27 4.69 -5.00
CA ILE A 118 9.08 4.30 -5.78
C ILE A 118 9.31 3.03 -6.58
N ALA A 119 10.52 2.81 -7.11
CA ALA A 119 10.83 1.59 -7.86
C ALA A 119 10.75 0.34 -6.99
N VAL A 120 11.26 0.40 -5.74
CA VAL A 120 11.15 -0.71 -4.78
C VAL A 120 9.69 -1.04 -4.49
N LEU A 121 8.89 -0.01 -4.21
CA LEU A 121 7.47 -0.15 -3.91
C LEU A 121 6.66 -0.65 -5.10
N ARG A 122 6.98 -0.19 -6.31
CA ARG A 122 6.37 -0.69 -7.54
C ARG A 122 6.68 -2.18 -7.73
N ALA A 123 7.91 -2.61 -7.48
CA ALA A 123 8.30 -4.01 -7.58
C ALA A 123 7.55 -4.88 -6.55
N GLU A 124 7.35 -4.40 -5.32
CA GLU A 124 6.52 -5.07 -4.31
C GLU A 124 5.04 -5.13 -4.69
N ALA A 125 4.48 -4.01 -5.17
CA ALA A 125 3.11 -3.96 -5.64
C ALA A 125 2.87 -4.90 -6.82
N GLN A 126 3.83 -5.01 -7.75
CA GLN A 126 3.79 -5.96 -8.86
C GLN A 126 3.88 -7.41 -8.38
N ARG A 127 4.74 -7.72 -7.39
CA ARG A 127 4.79 -9.05 -6.76
C ARG A 127 3.46 -9.42 -6.11
N MET A 128 2.87 -8.50 -5.34
CA MET A 128 1.55 -8.71 -4.74
C MET A 128 0.47 -8.90 -5.81
N ALA A 129 0.43 -8.05 -6.85
CA ALA A 129 -0.53 -8.18 -7.94
C ALA A 129 -0.40 -9.51 -8.70
N ALA A 130 0.83 -10.00 -8.89
CA ALA A 130 1.09 -11.30 -9.53
C ALA A 130 0.57 -12.48 -8.68
N MET A 131 0.63 -12.37 -7.34
CA MET A 131 0.07 -13.36 -6.42
C MET A 131 -1.46 -13.47 -6.53
N PHE A 132 -2.15 -12.37 -6.89
CA PHE A 132 -3.60 -12.35 -7.10
C PHE A 132 -4.02 -12.65 -8.54
N ASN A 133 -3.08 -12.92 -9.45
CA ASN A 133 -3.36 -13.22 -10.84
C ASN A 133 -3.79 -14.70 -10.99
N VAL A 134 -4.95 -15.03 -10.39
CA VAL A 134 -5.71 -16.24 -10.72
C VAL A 134 -6.12 -16.10 -12.19
N LYS A 135 -5.59 -16.98 -13.05
CA LYS A 135 -6.00 -17.05 -14.45
C LYS A 135 -7.53 -17.05 -14.51
N LYS A 136 -8.11 -16.08 -15.24
CA LYS A 136 -9.50 -16.13 -15.66
C LYS A 136 -9.81 -17.43 -16.38
#